data_AF-A0A8T8HYJ3-F1
#
_entry.id   AF-A0A8T8HYJ3-F1
#
_cell.length_a   1.000
_cell.length_b   1.000
_cell.length_c   1.000
_cell.angle_alpha   90.00
_cell.angle_beta   90.00
_cell.angle_gamma   90.00
#
_symmetry.space_group_name_H-M   'P 1'
#
loop_
_entity.id
_entity.type
_entity.pdbx_description
1 polymer ?
#
loop_
_entity_poly.entity_id
_entity_poly.type
_entity_poly.pdbx_seq_one_letter_code
_entity_poly.pdbx_strand_id
1 'polypeptide(L)'
;MSEHDEKALIAAGAVLPGAAPTGQDRDAVTARRYAHPALGDRVVVRLTPAVLGRAEDLTCEYLGFDAPGRVAAVGTGRRSALGFPAWALINDPDNAHHALNLVKDVERLARTAKSKAGAAKDGFTALGGMLGRSAPHFLPTFYEQAGRIFLQHGNTTYAASMFGKAREAEEVHDLAVDPERVREVFLEFAFAGALTAKALSAHAKGLARKHEPGAAYELFVTLCVERTRGGLPPYTGMPEDLRRLARAAGRDAAAEDERLLRAVLDSPSIGHAGAAFWKSYRDSLVALAKRDEAVRARLLAFVPAAASTLDTWFGILGACGATRELVEPGGAADAAEWLSSVVSVRRGGWRGVGRSRTLLDLAAAMAPRLAADGVPVRVLSDWRQDELDLLDLLVAGGVPLAPPRREQVVVNVGGWLADEGEGRRDLAALAESELLGGGGGGGVRRPPPRRGPAARWSASTCSAGSWSCPACGSRCGGGSPGAPTARPPGCPS
;
A
#
# COMPACT_ATOMS: atom_id res chain seq x y z
N MET A 1 -4.20 -33.05 -8.45
CA MET A 1 -3.89 -31.63 -8.20
C MET A 1 -4.65 -31.24 -6.94
N SER A 2 -4.02 -30.61 -5.95
CA SER A 2 -4.75 -30.21 -4.75
C SER A 2 -5.65 -29.01 -5.05
N GLU A 3 -6.72 -28.80 -4.26
CA GLU A 3 -7.60 -27.64 -4.40
C GLU A 3 -6.86 -26.30 -4.24
N HIS A 4 -5.79 -26.30 -3.42
CA HIS A 4 -4.89 -25.16 -3.25
C HIS A 4 -4.09 -24.87 -4.53
N ASP A 5 -3.57 -25.91 -5.19
CA ASP A 5 -2.85 -25.78 -6.47
C ASP A 5 -3.78 -25.27 -7.57
N GLU A 6 -5.02 -25.79 -7.65
CA GLU A 6 -6.02 -25.30 -8.60
C GLU A 6 -6.32 -23.82 -8.41
N LYS A 7 -6.51 -23.40 -7.16
CA LYS A 7 -6.80 -22.01 -6.83
C LYS A 7 -5.63 -21.10 -7.19
N ALA A 8 -4.39 -21.51 -6.92
CA ALA A 8 -3.20 -20.77 -7.30
C ALA A 8 -3.05 -20.65 -8.82
N LEU A 9 -3.28 -21.73 -9.57
CA LEU A 9 -3.21 -21.74 -11.03
C LEU A 9 -4.30 -20.86 -11.68
N ILE A 10 -5.54 -20.94 -11.20
CA ILE A 10 -6.63 -20.09 -11.68
C ILE A 10 -6.34 -18.61 -11.37
N ALA A 11 -5.83 -18.30 -10.17
CA ALA A 11 -5.43 -16.94 -9.81
C ALA A 11 -4.33 -16.40 -10.74
N ALA A 12 -3.42 -17.26 -11.20
CA ALA A 12 -2.38 -16.96 -12.19
C ALA A 12 -2.89 -16.90 -13.65
N GLY A 13 -4.19 -17.16 -13.89
CA GLY A 13 -4.82 -17.05 -15.21
C GLY A 13 -4.89 -18.36 -16.00
N ALA A 14 -4.64 -19.51 -15.39
CA ALA A 14 -4.82 -20.80 -16.05
C ALA A 14 -6.31 -21.09 -16.34
N VAL A 15 -6.54 -21.81 -17.44
CA VAL A 15 -7.82 -22.46 -17.73
C VAL A 15 -7.63 -23.95 -17.47
N LEU A 16 -8.31 -24.48 -16.46
CA LEU A 16 -8.15 -25.86 -16.00
C LEU A 16 -9.21 -26.77 -16.66
N PRO A 17 -8.81 -27.71 -17.55
CA PRO A 17 -9.74 -28.65 -18.15
C PRO A 17 -10.33 -29.62 -17.12
N GLY A 18 -11.62 -29.96 -17.23
CA GLY A 18 -12.28 -30.95 -16.37
C GLY A 18 -12.56 -30.50 -14.93
N ALA A 19 -12.01 -29.35 -14.50
CA ALA A 19 -12.39 -28.73 -13.23
C ALA A 19 -13.85 -28.22 -13.33
N ALA A 20 -14.60 -28.38 -12.24
CA ALA A 20 -15.94 -27.80 -12.15
C ALA A 20 -15.83 -26.30 -11.85
N PRO A 21 -16.70 -25.43 -12.41
CA PRO A 21 -16.80 -24.02 -12.05
C PRO A 21 -17.53 -23.85 -10.70
N THR A 22 -17.05 -24.53 -9.67
CA THR A 22 -17.61 -24.48 -8.31
C THR A 22 -16.87 -23.41 -7.51
N GLY A 23 -17.54 -22.29 -7.24
CA GLY A 23 -16.99 -21.17 -6.48
C GLY A 23 -17.39 -19.81 -7.07
N GLN A 24 -17.46 -18.78 -6.24
CA GLN A 24 -17.83 -17.42 -6.69
C GLN A 24 -16.72 -16.72 -7.49
N ASP A 25 -15.50 -17.28 -7.52
CA ASP A 25 -14.30 -16.75 -8.17
C ASP A 25 -13.92 -17.48 -9.48
N ARG A 26 -14.75 -18.41 -9.94
CA ARG A 26 -14.49 -19.28 -11.10
C ARG A 26 -15.64 -19.26 -12.10
N ASP A 27 -15.32 -19.25 -13.39
CA ASP A 27 -16.29 -19.37 -14.49
C ASP A 27 -15.91 -20.51 -15.44
N ALA A 28 -16.91 -21.15 -16.05
CA ALA A 28 -16.66 -22.00 -17.21
C ALA A 28 -16.15 -21.14 -18.38
N VAL A 29 -15.08 -21.57 -19.03
CA VAL A 29 -14.47 -20.89 -20.19
C VAL A 29 -14.83 -21.66 -21.46
N THR A 30 -15.23 -20.91 -22.48
CA THR A 30 -15.55 -21.43 -23.82
C THR A 30 -14.55 -20.93 -24.83
N ALA A 31 -14.12 -21.80 -25.75
CA ALA A 31 -13.46 -21.41 -26.99
C ALA A 31 -14.51 -21.19 -28.07
N ARG A 32 -14.51 -19.98 -28.65
CA ARG A 32 -15.45 -19.55 -29.70
C ARG A 32 -14.67 -19.28 -30.97
N ARG A 33 -15.06 -19.92 -32.07
CA ARG A 33 -14.38 -19.85 -33.37
C ARG A 33 -15.13 -18.92 -34.32
N TYR A 34 -14.48 -17.83 -34.73
CA TYR A 34 -15.04 -16.84 -35.65
C TYR A 34 -14.29 -16.85 -36.99
N ALA A 35 -15.06 -16.72 -38.08
CA ALA A 35 -14.55 -16.48 -39.42
C ALA A 35 -14.76 -15.02 -39.80
N HIS A 36 -13.91 -14.49 -40.68
CA HIS A 36 -14.05 -13.13 -41.19
C HIS A 36 -13.65 -13.11 -42.67
N PRO A 37 -14.43 -12.48 -43.57
CA PRO A 37 -14.16 -12.49 -45.01
C PRO A 37 -12.75 -12.01 -45.38
N ALA A 38 -12.23 -10.99 -44.69
CA ALA A 38 -10.87 -10.49 -44.91
C ALA A 38 -9.73 -11.43 -44.44
N LEU A 39 -10.02 -12.53 -43.75
CA LEU A 39 -9.03 -13.46 -43.23
C LEU A 39 -8.87 -14.74 -44.08
N GLY A 40 -9.74 -14.96 -45.08
CA GLY A 40 -9.81 -16.20 -45.86
C GLY A 40 -10.18 -17.38 -44.96
N ASP A 41 -9.48 -18.52 -45.11
CA ASP A 41 -9.74 -19.74 -44.33
C ASP A 41 -9.26 -19.69 -42.87
N ARG A 42 -8.58 -18.60 -42.47
CA ARG A 42 -8.06 -18.45 -41.11
C ARG A 42 -9.19 -18.11 -40.16
N VAL A 43 -9.13 -18.69 -38.96
CA VAL A 43 -10.13 -18.48 -37.92
C VAL A 43 -9.53 -17.84 -36.68
N VAL A 44 -10.30 -16.97 -36.05
CA VAL A 44 -9.96 -16.36 -34.76
C VAL A 44 -10.65 -17.17 -33.67
N VAL A 45 -9.87 -17.65 -32.70
CA VAL A 45 -10.39 -18.34 -31.52
C VAL A 45 -10.30 -17.40 -30.32
N ARG A 46 -11.43 -17.12 -29.68
CA ARG A 46 -11.50 -16.34 -28.45
C ARG A 46 -11.86 -17.24 -27.28
N LEU A 47 -11.12 -17.10 -26.18
CA LEU A 47 -11.43 -17.74 -24.90
C LEU A 47 -12.26 -16.76 -24.08
N THR A 48 -13.50 -17.14 -23.80
CA THR A 48 -14.48 -16.24 -23.18
C THR A 48 -15.23 -17.00 -22.09
N PRO A 49 -15.39 -16.43 -20.88
CA PRO A 49 -16.30 -16.98 -19.88
C PRO A 49 -17.68 -17.23 -20.49
N ALA A 50 -18.27 -18.40 -20.24
CA ALA A 50 -19.51 -18.85 -20.88
C ALA A 50 -20.64 -17.82 -20.72
N VAL A 51 -20.72 -17.20 -19.54
CA VAL A 51 -21.69 -16.14 -19.19
C VAL A 51 -21.54 -14.87 -20.03
N LEU A 52 -20.34 -14.58 -20.54
CA LEU A 52 -20.05 -13.43 -21.41
C LEU A 52 -20.21 -13.75 -22.90
N GLY A 53 -20.53 -15.00 -23.20
CA GLY A 53 -20.47 -15.52 -24.55
C GLY A 53 -21.29 -14.75 -25.58
N ARG A 54 -22.55 -14.48 -25.26
CA ARG A 54 -23.46 -13.76 -26.16
C ARG A 54 -22.98 -12.34 -26.45
N ALA A 55 -22.41 -11.67 -25.46
CA ALA A 55 -21.87 -10.32 -25.64
C ALA A 55 -20.63 -10.32 -26.53
N GLU A 56 -19.77 -11.34 -26.41
CA GLU A 56 -18.63 -11.55 -27.31
C GLU A 56 -19.11 -11.79 -28.75
N ASP A 57 -20.11 -12.65 -28.95
CA ASP A 57 -20.66 -12.93 -30.28
C ASP A 57 -21.18 -11.66 -30.97
N LEU A 58 -21.96 -10.84 -30.26
CA LEU A 58 -22.48 -9.56 -30.77
C LEU A 58 -21.36 -8.56 -31.07
N THR A 59 -20.28 -8.57 -30.26
CA THR A 59 -19.12 -7.71 -30.52
C THR A 59 -18.38 -8.15 -31.78
N CYS A 60 -18.17 -9.46 -31.96
CA CYS A 60 -17.56 -10.02 -33.16
C CYS A 60 -18.40 -9.77 -34.42
N GLU A 61 -19.71 -9.95 -34.35
CA GLU A 61 -20.64 -9.64 -35.44
C GLU A 61 -20.53 -8.17 -35.86
N TYR A 62 -20.53 -7.24 -34.90
CA TYR A 62 -20.34 -5.81 -35.18
C TYR A 62 -18.98 -5.50 -35.84
N LEU A 63 -17.94 -6.28 -35.53
CA LEU A 63 -16.62 -6.18 -36.16
C LEU A 63 -16.56 -6.82 -37.55
N GLY A 64 -17.65 -7.42 -38.04
CA GLY A 64 -17.76 -8.04 -39.37
C GLY A 64 -17.39 -9.51 -39.40
N PHE A 65 -17.29 -10.18 -38.25
CA PHE A 65 -17.14 -11.63 -38.19
C PHE A 65 -18.50 -12.33 -38.37
N ASP A 66 -18.46 -13.53 -38.93
CA ASP A 66 -19.62 -14.40 -38.95
C ASP A 66 -19.95 -14.92 -37.54
N ALA A 67 -21.19 -15.40 -37.35
CA ALA A 67 -21.60 -16.11 -36.15
C ALA A 67 -20.61 -17.24 -35.82
N PRO A 68 -20.37 -17.56 -34.53
CA PRO A 68 -19.34 -18.52 -34.16
C PRO A 68 -19.66 -19.90 -34.74
N GLY A 69 -18.82 -20.38 -35.65
CA GLY A 69 -18.99 -21.69 -36.29
C GLY A 69 -18.80 -22.86 -35.33
N ARG A 70 -18.19 -22.62 -34.15
CA ARG A 70 -18.09 -23.59 -33.05
C ARG A 70 -17.93 -22.88 -31.71
N VAL A 71 -18.65 -23.35 -30.69
CA VAL A 71 -18.47 -22.99 -29.28
C VAL A 71 -18.22 -24.28 -28.50
N ALA A 72 -17.10 -24.37 -27.79
CA ALA A 72 -16.73 -25.56 -27.00
C ALA A 72 -16.23 -25.16 -25.62
N ALA A 73 -16.70 -25.85 -24.57
CA ALA A 73 -16.13 -25.69 -23.23
C ALA A 73 -14.68 -26.20 -23.23
N VAL A 74 -13.76 -25.43 -22.65
CA VAL A 74 -12.33 -25.77 -22.57
C VAL A 74 -11.83 -25.98 -21.14
N GLY A 75 -12.62 -25.57 -20.14
CA GLY A 75 -12.29 -25.76 -18.73
C GLY A 75 -12.86 -24.65 -17.86
N THR A 76 -12.34 -24.55 -16.65
CA THR A 76 -12.68 -23.50 -15.68
C THR A 76 -11.54 -22.51 -15.56
N GLY A 77 -11.87 -21.23 -15.62
CA GLY A 77 -10.93 -20.12 -15.44
C GLY A 77 -11.39 -19.18 -14.35
N ARG A 78 -10.62 -18.11 -14.14
CA ARG A 78 -10.96 -17.07 -13.18
C ARG A 78 -12.21 -16.33 -13.63
N ARG A 79 -13.13 -16.06 -12.70
CA ARG A 79 -14.26 -15.18 -12.96
C ARG A 79 -13.76 -13.79 -13.35
N SER A 80 -14.29 -13.27 -14.45
CA SER A 80 -13.93 -11.95 -14.97
C SER A 80 -15.10 -10.99 -14.78
N ALA A 81 -14.84 -9.82 -14.20
CA ALA A 81 -15.85 -8.78 -14.09
C ALA A 81 -16.32 -8.36 -15.49
N LEU A 82 -17.63 -8.25 -15.67
CA LEU A 82 -18.27 -7.78 -16.89
C LEU A 82 -17.69 -6.43 -17.32
N GLY A 83 -16.96 -6.42 -18.43
CA GLY A 83 -16.38 -5.20 -18.97
C GLY A 83 -17.21 -4.51 -20.02
N PHE A 84 -16.85 -3.27 -20.34
CA PHE A 84 -17.32 -2.57 -21.51
C PHE A 84 -16.70 -3.17 -22.80
N PRO A 85 -17.47 -3.49 -23.85
CA PRO A 85 -18.91 -3.23 -24.03
C PRO A 85 -19.84 -4.34 -23.50
N ALA A 86 -19.31 -5.50 -23.10
CA ALA A 86 -20.10 -6.68 -22.74
C ALA A 86 -21.17 -6.43 -21.66
N TRP A 87 -20.88 -5.59 -20.67
CA TRP A 87 -21.84 -5.16 -19.67
C TRP A 87 -23.05 -4.46 -20.27
N ALA A 88 -22.85 -3.54 -21.23
CA ALA A 88 -23.92 -2.82 -21.90
C ALA A 88 -24.82 -3.78 -22.69
N LEU A 89 -24.21 -4.72 -23.44
CA LEU A 89 -24.94 -5.73 -24.21
C LEU A 89 -25.83 -6.63 -23.37
N ILE A 90 -25.48 -6.86 -22.10
CA ILE A 90 -26.23 -7.74 -21.19
C ILE A 90 -27.25 -6.97 -20.36
N ASN A 91 -26.88 -5.78 -19.86
CA ASN A 91 -27.69 -5.04 -18.88
C ASN A 91 -28.54 -3.94 -19.51
N ASP A 92 -28.19 -3.47 -20.71
CA ASP A 92 -28.96 -2.47 -21.45
C ASP A 92 -28.85 -2.69 -22.98
N PRO A 93 -29.52 -3.75 -23.50
CA PRO A 93 -29.47 -4.09 -24.92
C PRO A 93 -29.98 -2.98 -25.84
N ASP A 94 -30.99 -2.21 -25.40
CA ASP A 94 -31.63 -1.15 -26.18
C ASP A 94 -30.64 -0.03 -26.52
N ASN A 95 -29.75 0.30 -25.58
CA ASN A 95 -28.70 1.31 -25.76
C ASN A 95 -27.35 0.73 -26.20
N ALA A 96 -27.22 -0.59 -26.36
CA ALA A 96 -25.94 -1.25 -26.57
C ALA A 96 -25.18 -0.80 -27.84
N HIS A 97 -25.89 -0.27 -28.83
CA HIS A 97 -25.28 0.32 -30.03
C HIS A 97 -24.31 1.48 -29.69
N HIS A 98 -24.59 2.28 -28.66
CA HIS A 98 -23.66 3.30 -28.16
C HIS A 98 -22.34 2.70 -27.68
N ALA A 99 -22.38 1.49 -27.09
CA ALA A 99 -21.19 0.80 -26.62
C ALA A 99 -20.42 0.13 -27.76
N LEU A 100 -21.12 -0.54 -28.68
CA LEU A 100 -20.54 -1.18 -29.86
C LEU A 100 -19.80 -0.17 -30.75
N ASN A 101 -20.37 1.03 -30.93
CA ASN A 101 -19.77 2.10 -31.72
C ASN A 101 -18.38 2.53 -31.21
N LEU A 102 -18.04 2.28 -29.94
CA LEU A 102 -16.75 2.65 -29.35
C LEU A 102 -15.70 1.54 -29.39
N VAL A 103 -16.04 0.30 -29.77
CA VAL A 103 -15.14 -0.86 -29.67
C VAL A 103 -13.83 -0.64 -30.43
N LYS A 104 -13.92 -0.20 -31.69
CA LYS A 104 -12.73 0.01 -32.54
C LYS A 104 -11.79 1.08 -31.96
N ASP A 105 -12.36 2.15 -31.40
CA ASP A 105 -11.57 3.21 -30.77
C ASP A 105 -10.96 2.77 -29.44
N VAL A 106 -11.68 2.02 -28.62
CA VAL A 106 -11.16 1.43 -27.38
C VAL A 106 -9.99 0.50 -27.68
N GLU A 107 -10.11 -0.41 -28.67
CA GLU A 107 -9.03 -1.31 -29.08
C GLU A 107 -7.80 -0.56 -29.65
N ARG A 108 -8.03 0.52 -30.38
CA ARG A 108 -6.96 1.40 -30.88
C ARG A 108 -6.23 2.10 -29.74
N LEU A 109 -6.98 2.65 -28.76
CA LEU A 109 -6.40 3.31 -27.60
C LEU A 109 -5.68 2.31 -26.68
N ALA A 110 -6.21 1.09 -26.52
CA ALA A 110 -5.56 0.02 -25.78
C ALA A 110 -4.16 -0.30 -26.35
N ARG A 111 -4.05 -0.47 -27.68
CA ARG A 111 -2.75 -0.66 -28.34
C ARG A 111 -1.80 0.53 -28.14
N THR A 112 -2.35 1.74 -28.09
CA THR A 112 -1.59 2.99 -27.90
C THR A 112 -1.13 3.15 -26.46
N ALA A 113 -1.88 2.64 -25.47
CA ALA A 113 -1.60 2.80 -24.05
C ALA A 113 -0.22 2.25 -23.64
N LYS A 114 0.25 1.19 -24.31
CA LYS A 114 1.59 0.61 -24.06
C LYS A 114 2.74 1.57 -24.40
N SER A 115 2.64 2.31 -25.51
CA SER A 115 3.76 3.11 -26.05
C SER A 115 3.59 4.61 -25.83
N LYS A 116 2.35 5.10 -25.80
CA LYS A 116 1.99 6.52 -25.68
C LYS A 116 0.83 6.68 -24.68
N ALA A 117 1.09 6.31 -23.43
CA ALA A 117 0.07 6.28 -22.37
C ALA A 117 -0.67 7.62 -22.20
N GLY A 118 0.02 8.76 -22.31
CA GLY A 118 -0.61 10.08 -22.21
C GLY A 118 -1.65 10.34 -23.31
N ALA A 119 -1.28 10.06 -24.57
CA ALA A 119 -2.19 10.19 -25.70
C ALA A 119 -3.38 9.22 -25.60
N ALA A 120 -3.15 7.99 -25.09
CA ALA A 120 -4.24 7.05 -24.83
C ALA A 120 -5.20 7.58 -23.77
N LYS A 121 -4.68 8.18 -22.68
CA LYS A 121 -5.48 8.73 -21.58
C LYS A 121 -6.33 9.91 -22.04
N ASP A 122 -5.77 10.79 -22.87
CA ASP A 122 -6.51 11.90 -23.47
C ASP A 122 -7.58 11.38 -24.44
N GLY A 123 -7.25 10.36 -25.24
CA GLY A 123 -8.20 9.68 -26.11
C GLY A 123 -9.37 9.05 -25.34
N PHE A 124 -9.12 8.31 -24.26
CA PHE A 124 -10.17 7.75 -23.41
C PHE A 124 -11.04 8.83 -22.77
N THR A 125 -10.42 9.94 -22.36
CA THR A 125 -11.16 11.09 -21.81
C THR A 125 -12.07 11.72 -22.87
N ALA A 126 -11.60 11.86 -24.11
CA ALA A 126 -12.40 12.38 -25.21
C ALA A 126 -13.56 11.45 -25.57
N LEU A 127 -13.30 10.13 -25.68
CA LEU A 127 -14.35 9.14 -25.91
C LEU A 127 -15.41 9.15 -24.80
N GLY A 128 -14.99 9.20 -23.54
CA GLY A 128 -15.92 9.32 -22.42
C GLY A 128 -16.73 10.61 -22.46
N GLY A 129 -16.13 11.74 -22.86
CA GLY A 129 -16.88 12.98 -23.08
C GLY A 129 -17.94 12.86 -24.17
N MET A 130 -17.69 12.10 -25.24
CA MET A 130 -18.69 11.81 -26.28
C MET A 130 -19.79 10.89 -25.75
N LEU A 131 -19.42 9.79 -25.10
CA LEU A 131 -20.34 8.82 -24.52
C LEU A 131 -21.26 9.47 -23.47
N GLY A 132 -20.74 10.41 -22.68
CA GLY A 132 -21.52 11.10 -21.64
C GLY A 132 -22.66 11.96 -22.19
N ARG A 133 -22.59 12.36 -23.47
CA ARG A 133 -23.68 13.11 -24.12
C ARG A 133 -24.80 12.22 -24.63
N SER A 134 -24.53 10.94 -24.92
CA SER A 134 -25.50 10.00 -25.50
C SER A 134 -25.99 8.95 -24.52
N ALA A 135 -25.08 8.33 -23.77
CA ALA A 135 -25.35 7.25 -22.84
C ALA A 135 -24.51 7.38 -21.55
N PRO A 136 -24.81 8.37 -20.68
CA PRO A 136 -24.03 8.64 -19.48
C PRO A 136 -23.98 7.46 -18.49
N HIS A 137 -25.01 6.62 -18.46
CA HIS A 137 -25.06 5.42 -17.61
C HIS A 137 -23.99 4.37 -17.96
N PHE A 138 -23.36 4.44 -19.16
CA PHE A 138 -22.22 3.59 -19.51
C PHE A 138 -20.86 4.13 -19.07
N LEU A 139 -20.76 5.40 -18.65
CA LEU A 139 -19.50 6.02 -18.29
C LEU A 139 -18.74 5.30 -17.16
N PRO A 140 -19.39 4.82 -16.09
CA PRO A 140 -18.66 4.12 -15.02
C PRO A 140 -17.96 2.88 -15.56
N THR A 141 -18.69 2.00 -16.23
CA THR A 141 -18.14 0.77 -16.81
C THR A 141 -17.08 1.05 -17.89
N PHE A 142 -17.28 2.08 -18.71
CA PHE A 142 -16.32 2.50 -19.73
C PHE A 142 -14.99 2.95 -19.11
N TYR A 143 -15.02 3.85 -18.13
CA TYR A 143 -13.81 4.35 -17.49
C TYR A 143 -13.13 3.28 -16.62
N GLU A 144 -13.89 2.38 -16.00
CA GLU A 144 -13.32 1.20 -15.33
C GLU A 144 -12.54 0.32 -16.32
N GLN A 145 -13.05 0.10 -17.53
CA GLN A 145 -12.29 -0.61 -18.56
C GLN A 145 -11.05 0.12 -19.04
N ALA A 146 -11.14 1.44 -19.26
CA ALA A 146 -9.97 2.25 -19.56
C ALA A 146 -8.91 2.12 -18.45
N GLY A 147 -9.34 2.07 -17.18
CA GLY A 147 -8.47 1.81 -16.04
C GLY A 147 -7.79 0.45 -16.08
N ARG A 148 -8.56 -0.62 -16.36
CA ARG A 148 -8.03 -1.99 -16.53
C ARG A 148 -7.00 -2.10 -17.65
N ILE A 149 -7.20 -1.39 -18.76
CA ILE A 149 -6.24 -1.30 -19.87
C ILE A 149 -4.91 -0.68 -19.40
N PHE A 150 -4.94 0.39 -18.60
CA PHE A 150 -3.70 0.95 -18.04
C PHE A 150 -3.02 0.02 -17.03
N LEU A 151 -3.79 -0.71 -16.24
CA LEU A 151 -3.26 -1.73 -15.31
C LEU A 151 -2.53 -2.85 -16.04
N GLN A 152 -3.05 -3.32 -17.18
CA GLN A 152 -2.37 -4.33 -18.02
C GLN A 152 -0.98 -3.88 -18.49
N HIS A 153 -0.71 -2.58 -18.49
CA HIS A 153 0.58 -1.98 -18.85
C HIS A 153 1.34 -1.43 -17.63
N GLY A 154 0.92 -1.76 -16.41
CA GLY A 154 1.58 -1.33 -15.17
C GLY A 154 1.43 0.16 -14.85
N ASN A 155 0.55 0.90 -15.53
CA ASN A 155 0.37 2.33 -15.33
C ASN A 155 -0.73 2.61 -14.28
N THR A 156 -0.39 2.42 -13.01
CA THR A 156 -1.31 2.61 -11.88
C THR A 156 -1.80 4.06 -11.74
N THR A 157 -0.98 5.04 -12.13
CA THR A 157 -1.35 6.47 -12.10
C THR A 157 -2.52 6.78 -13.02
N TYR A 158 -2.48 6.33 -14.28
CA TYR A 158 -3.59 6.58 -15.20
C TYR A 158 -4.78 5.65 -14.94
N ALA A 159 -4.55 4.44 -14.44
CA ALA A 159 -5.63 3.60 -13.93
C ALA A 159 -6.41 4.31 -12.81
N ALA A 160 -5.72 4.89 -11.83
CA ALA A 160 -6.35 5.67 -10.76
C ALA A 160 -7.09 6.91 -11.29
N SER A 161 -6.55 7.57 -12.32
CA SER A 161 -7.24 8.68 -12.99
C SER A 161 -8.53 8.24 -13.67
N MET A 162 -8.55 7.10 -14.35
CA MET A 162 -9.76 6.58 -15.00
C MET A 162 -10.78 6.10 -13.97
N PHE A 163 -10.34 5.43 -12.90
CA PHE A 163 -11.20 5.09 -11.77
C PHE A 163 -11.88 6.33 -11.17
N GLY A 164 -11.11 7.41 -10.96
CA GLY A 164 -11.65 8.68 -10.49
C GLY A 164 -12.74 9.24 -11.42
N LYS A 165 -12.55 9.15 -12.74
CA LYS A 165 -13.56 9.57 -13.73
C LYS A 165 -14.81 8.71 -13.72
N ALA A 166 -14.68 7.40 -13.48
CA ALA A 166 -15.83 6.51 -13.32
C ALA A 166 -16.72 6.97 -12.16
N ARG A 167 -16.12 7.21 -10.99
CA ARG A 167 -16.83 7.71 -9.79
C ARG A 167 -17.36 9.13 -9.97
N GLU A 168 -16.62 10.01 -10.65
CA GLU A 168 -17.08 11.35 -10.99
C GLU A 168 -18.35 11.30 -11.86
N ALA A 169 -18.41 10.40 -12.85
CA ALA A 169 -19.58 10.25 -13.70
C ALA A 169 -20.82 9.80 -12.90
N GLU A 170 -20.66 8.91 -11.92
CA GLU A 170 -21.76 8.47 -11.04
C GLU A 170 -22.32 9.62 -10.19
N GLU A 171 -21.49 10.55 -9.76
CA GLU A 171 -21.91 11.72 -9.00
C GLU A 171 -22.51 12.81 -9.90
N VAL A 172 -21.88 13.11 -11.04
CA VAL A 172 -22.33 14.17 -11.96
C VAL A 172 -23.66 13.83 -12.63
N HIS A 173 -23.89 12.55 -12.94
CA HIS A 173 -25.11 12.10 -13.61
C HIS A 173 -26.10 11.41 -12.67
N ASP A 174 -25.86 11.45 -11.36
CA ASP A 174 -26.68 10.79 -10.32
C ASP A 174 -27.08 9.34 -10.69
N LEU A 175 -26.09 8.55 -11.12
CA LEU A 175 -26.33 7.20 -11.62
C LEU A 175 -26.63 6.25 -10.47
N ALA A 176 -27.70 5.46 -10.62
CA ALA A 176 -27.98 4.32 -9.75
C ALA A 176 -26.98 3.20 -10.09
N VAL A 177 -26.08 2.89 -9.15
CA VAL A 177 -25.11 1.81 -9.30
C VAL A 177 -25.27 0.84 -8.14
N ASP A 178 -25.19 -0.45 -8.44
CA ASP A 178 -25.18 -1.52 -7.45
C ASP A 178 -23.99 -1.36 -6.47
N PRO A 179 -24.24 -1.17 -5.16
CA PRO A 179 -23.18 -1.02 -4.16
C PRO A 179 -22.24 -2.22 -4.06
N GLU A 180 -22.74 -3.43 -4.35
CA GLU A 180 -21.94 -4.66 -4.33
C GLU A 180 -20.88 -4.62 -5.44
N ARG A 181 -21.31 -4.37 -6.68
CA ARG A 181 -20.42 -4.18 -7.84
C ARG A 181 -19.44 -3.03 -7.61
N VAL A 182 -19.89 -1.90 -7.04
CA VAL A 182 -18.99 -0.79 -6.72
C VAL A 182 -17.90 -1.25 -5.76
N ARG A 183 -18.24 -1.97 -4.69
CA ARG A 183 -17.27 -2.52 -3.74
C ARG A 183 -16.24 -3.42 -4.41
N GLU A 184 -16.67 -4.35 -5.26
CA GLU A 184 -15.78 -5.23 -6.02
C GLU A 184 -14.76 -4.44 -6.85
N VAL A 185 -15.22 -3.41 -7.58
CA VAL A 185 -14.33 -2.56 -8.39
C VAL A 185 -13.39 -1.72 -7.51
N PHE A 186 -13.86 -1.22 -6.36
CA PHE A 186 -12.98 -0.55 -5.39
C PHE A 186 -11.86 -1.47 -4.93
N LEU A 187 -12.17 -2.73 -4.59
CA LEU A 187 -11.17 -3.71 -4.17
C LEU A 187 -10.22 -4.09 -5.30
N GLU A 188 -10.72 -4.30 -6.52
CA GLU A 188 -9.92 -4.58 -7.71
C GLU A 188 -8.85 -3.49 -7.91
N PHE A 189 -9.26 -2.22 -7.93
CA PHE A 189 -8.33 -1.10 -8.12
C PHE A 189 -7.45 -0.86 -6.90
N ALA A 190 -7.93 -1.15 -5.69
CA ALA A 190 -7.11 -1.07 -4.48
C ALA A 190 -5.94 -2.06 -4.54
N PHE A 191 -6.22 -3.34 -4.82
CA PHE A 191 -5.19 -4.38 -4.88
C PHE A 191 -4.25 -4.21 -6.07
N ALA A 192 -4.70 -3.55 -7.14
CA ALA A 192 -3.84 -3.14 -8.25
C ALA A 192 -3.00 -1.88 -7.97
N GLY A 193 -3.08 -1.28 -6.78
CA GLY A 193 -2.35 -0.05 -6.42
C GLY A 193 -2.85 1.21 -7.13
N ALA A 194 -4.04 1.17 -7.72
CA ALA A 194 -4.66 2.24 -8.50
C ALA A 194 -5.85 2.91 -7.77
N LEU A 195 -5.85 2.88 -6.44
CA LEU A 195 -6.86 3.56 -5.61
C LEU A 195 -6.20 4.53 -4.63
N THR A 196 -6.65 5.78 -4.65
CA THR A 196 -6.13 6.84 -3.77
C THR A 196 -6.94 6.95 -2.48
N ALA A 197 -6.30 7.42 -1.40
CA ALA A 197 -7.00 7.76 -0.16
C ALA A 197 -8.13 8.80 -0.39
N LYS A 198 -7.92 9.75 -1.31
CA LYS A 198 -8.93 10.75 -1.70
C LYS A 198 -10.17 10.09 -2.31
N ALA A 199 -9.99 9.08 -3.17
CA ALA A 199 -11.11 8.35 -3.77
C ALA A 199 -11.91 7.58 -2.72
N LEU A 200 -11.25 6.98 -1.72
CA LEU A 200 -11.92 6.32 -0.59
C LEU A 200 -12.73 7.31 0.25
N SER A 201 -12.16 8.46 0.63
CA SER A 201 -12.90 9.48 1.37
C SER A 201 -14.04 10.10 0.57
N ALA A 202 -13.88 10.25 -0.76
CA ALA A 202 -14.94 10.70 -1.64
C ALA A 202 -16.08 9.67 -1.70
N HIS A 203 -15.76 8.38 -1.75
CA HIS A 203 -16.73 7.30 -1.70
C HIS A 203 -17.52 7.29 -0.39
N ALA A 204 -16.84 7.40 0.77
CA ALA A 204 -17.51 7.54 2.06
C ALA A 204 -18.52 8.69 2.08
N LYS A 205 -18.17 9.83 1.48
CA LYS A 205 -19.07 10.99 1.36
C LYS A 205 -20.22 10.74 0.38
N GLY A 206 -19.99 10.04 -0.73
CA GLY A 206 -21.03 9.62 -1.67
C GLY A 206 -22.04 8.68 -1.03
N LEU A 207 -21.55 7.68 -0.28
CA LEU A 207 -22.39 6.75 0.47
C LEU A 207 -23.30 7.49 1.46
N ALA A 208 -22.75 8.44 2.21
CA ALA A 208 -23.52 9.26 3.15
C ALA A 208 -24.62 10.12 2.49
N ARG A 209 -24.47 10.46 1.20
CA ARG A 209 -25.48 11.23 0.45
C ARG A 209 -26.56 10.36 -0.17
N LYS A 210 -26.20 9.16 -0.64
CA LYS A 210 -27.06 8.32 -1.50
C LYS A 210 -27.78 7.20 -0.75
N HIS A 211 -27.32 6.85 0.45
CA HIS A 211 -27.86 5.72 1.21
C HIS A 211 -28.32 6.14 2.60
N GLU A 212 -29.26 5.37 3.15
CA GLU A 212 -29.63 5.41 4.57
C GLU A 212 -28.38 5.33 5.46
N PRO A 213 -28.22 6.17 6.50
CA PRO A 213 -26.99 6.26 7.28
C PRO A 213 -26.45 4.93 7.79
N GLY A 214 -27.33 4.03 8.26
CA GLY A 214 -26.94 2.70 8.72
C GLY A 214 -26.35 1.84 7.60
N ALA A 215 -26.94 1.86 6.41
CA ALA A 215 -26.46 1.12 5.25
C ALA A 215 -25.16 1.72 4.70
N ALA A 216 -25.05 3.05 4.65
CA ALA A 216 -23.84 3.75 4.24
C ALA A 216 -22.63 3.36 5.11
N TYR A 217 -22.84 3.28 6.44
CA TYR A 217 -21.82 2.83 7.38
C TYR A 217 -21.40 1.37 7.11
N GLU A 218 -22.37 0.45 6.99
CA GLU A 218 -22.05 -0.98 6.78
C GLU A 218 -21.33 -1.23 5.45
N LEU A 219 -21.74 -0.55 4.37
CA LEU A 219 -21.05 -0.63 3.08
C LEU A 219 -19.59 -0.17 3.20
N PHE A 220 -19.35 0.95 3.88
CA PHE A 220 -18.01 1.52 3.98
C PHE A 220 -17.08 0.75 4.93
N VAL A 221 -17.58 0.30 6.08
CA VAL A 221 -16.78 -0.50 7.02
C VAL A 221 -16.42 -1.85 6.41
N THR A 222 -17.34 -2.47 5.66
CA THR A 222 -17.08 -3.72 4.93
C THR A 222 -15.94 -3.54 3.93
N LEU A 223 -16.00 -2.50 3.09
CA LEU A 223 -14.91 -2.18 2.15
C LEU A 223 -13.57 -1.98 2.88
N CYS A 224 -13.55 -1.25 4.00
CA CYS A 224 -12.33 -1.01 4.77
C CYS A 224 -11.73 -2.30 5.32
N VAL A 225 -12.58 -3.16 5.91
CA VAL A 225 -12.17 -4.45 6.48
C VAL A 225 -11.65 -5.39 5.39
N GLU A 226 -12.37 -5.55 4.27
CA GLU A 226 -11.97 -6.42 3.17
C GLU A 226 -10.66 -5.95 2.53
N ARG A 227 -10.50 -4.63 2.34
CA ARG A 227 -9.26 -4.03 1.85
C ARG A 227 -8.08 -4.35 2.78
N THR A 228 -8.30 -4.27 4.09
CA THR A 228 -7.25 -4.57 5.08
C THR A 228 -6.90 -6.05 5.17
N ARG A 229 -7.92 -6.91 5.22
CA ARG A 229 -7.72 -8.37 5.18
C ARG A 229 -7.07 -8.85 3.89
N GLY A 230 -7.35 -8.19 2.77
CA GLY A 230 -6.71 -8.45 1.48
C GLY A 230 -5.27 -7.93 1.33
N GLY A 231 -4.66 -7.42 2.40
CA GLY A 231 -3.22 -7.12 2.43
C GLY A 231 -2.86 -5.63 2.34
N LEU A 232 -3.83 -4.71 2.28
CA LEU A 232 -3.55 -3.27 2.22
C LEU A 232 -3.73 -2.59 3.59
N PRO A 233 -2.77 -1.81 4.09
CA PRO A 233 -2.92 -1.16 5.39
C PRO A 233 -4.11 -0.16 5.40
N PRO A 234 -4.73 0.07 6.57
CA PRO A 234 -5.69 1.16 6.74
C PRO A 234 -5.15 2.49 6.21
N TYR A 235 -5.95 3.21 5.42
CA TYR A 235 -5.56 4.52 4.89
C TYR A 235 -5.75 5.62 5.95
N THR A 236 -5.00 6.72 5.83
CA THR A 236 -4.92 7.77 6.86
C THR A 236 -6.27 8.39 7.26
N GLY A 237 -7.20 8.56 6.33
CA GLY A 237 -8.51 9.18 6.59
C GLY A 237 -9.58 8.22 7.11
N MET A 238 -9.29 6.91 7.18
CA MET A 238 -10.24 5.87 7.57
C MET A 238 -10.94 6.15 8.91
N PRO A 239 -10.24 6.54 10.00
CA PRO A 239 -10.89 6.77 11.29
C PRO A 239 -11.92 7.91 11.23
N GLU A 240 -11.58 9.00 10.54
CA GLU A 240 -12.47 10.16 10.43
C GLU A 240 -13.71 9.84 9.60
N ASP A 241 -13.53 9.16 8.46
CA ASP A 241 -14.62 8.81 7.56
C ASP A 241 -15.60 7.82 8.22
N LEU A 242 -15.08 6.79 8.90
CA LEU A 242 -15.92 5.81 9.62
C LEU A 242 -16.66 6.45 10.80
N ARG A 243 -16.00 7.25 11.62
CA ARG A 243 -16.65 7.93 12.76
C ARG A 243 -17.70 8.93 12.30
N ARG A 244 -17.48 9.61 11.17
CA ARG A 244 -18.49 10.50 10.57
C ARG A 244 -19.74 9.72 10.14
N LEU A 245 -19.56 8.58 9.48
CA LEU A 245 -20.67 7.70 9.09
C LEU A 245 -21.39 7.08 10.29
N ALA A 246 -20.64 6.59 11.28
CA ALA A 246 -21.21 6.02 12.50
C ALA A 246 -22.08 7.03 13.26
N ARG A 247 -21.60 8.28 13.40
CA ARG A 247 -22.37 9.38 14.01
C ARG A 247 -23.66 9.67 13.24
N ALA A 248 -23.59 9.72 11.92
CA ALA A 248 -24.79 9.93 11.09
C ALA A 248 -25.80 8.79 11.26
N ALA A 249 -25.33 7.56 11.51
CA ALA A 249 -26.15 6.39 11.78
C ALA A 249 -26.63 6.26 13.24
N GLY A 250 -26.31 7.21 14.12
CA GLY A 250 -26.65 7.13 15.55
C GLY A 250 -25.95 5.97 16.29
N ARG A 251 -24.84 5.46 15.76
CA ARG A 251 -24.07 4.35 16.36
C ARG A 251 -23.09 4.85 17.40
N ASP A 252 -22.83 4.02 18.41
CA ASP A 252 -21.78 4.28 19.38
C ASP A 252 -20.40 4.17 18.72
N ALA A 253 -19.67 5.28 18.70
CA ALA A 253 -18.35 5.35 18.07
C ALA A 253 -17.34 4.42 18.76
N ALA A 254 -17.43 4.25 20.08
CA ALA A 254 -16.49 3.39 20.81
C ALA A 254 -16.73 1.91 20.44
N ALA A 255 -17.98 1.45 20.46
CA ALA A 255 -18.34 0.10 20.03
C ALA A 255 -17.94 -0.20 18.58
N GLU A 256 -18.16 0.75 17.66
CA GLU A 256 -17.80 0.57 16.25
C GLU A 256 -16.28 0.60 16.00
N ASP A 257 -15.53 1.43 16.74
CA ASP A 257 -14.06 1.40 16.74
C ASP A 257 -13.54 0.02 17.21
N GLU A 258 -14.11 -0.54 18.28
CA GLU A 258 -13.76 -1.87 18.77
C GLU A 258 -14.10 -2.98 17.77
N ARG A 259 -15.28 -2.91 17.14
CA ARG A 259 -15.69 -3.84 16.08
C ARG A 259 -14.70 -3.83 14.92
N LEU A 260 -14.31 -2.64 14.45
CA LEU A 260 -13.31 -2.49 13.40
C LEU A 260 -11.97 -3.10 13.82
N LEU A 261 -11.47 -2.74 15.01
CA LEU A 261 -10.18 -3.24 15.52
C LEU A 261 -10.16 -4.77 15.57
N ARG A 262 -11.20 -5.41 16.11
CA ARG A 262 -11.33 -6.89 16.10
C ARG A 262 -11.32 -7.45 14.68
N ALA A 263 -11.93 -6.77 13.71
CA ALA A 263 -11.98 -7.24 12.34
C ALA A 263 -10.62 -7.18 11.62
N VAL A 264 -9.74 -6.24 11.98
CA VAL A 264 -8.50 -5.94 11.23
C VAL A 264 -7.19 -6.34 11.92
N LEU A 265 -7.15 -6.49 13.25
CA LEU A 265 -5.90 -6.76 14.00
C LEU A 265 -5.21 -8.08 13.61
N ASP A 266 -5.96 -9.07 13.13
CA ASP A 266 -5.40 -10.34 12.66
C ASP A 266 -4.85 -10.26 11.22
N SER A 267 -5.08 -9.14 10.52
CA SER A 267 -4.61 -8.97 9.16
C SER A 267 -3.09 -8.73 9.12
N PRO A 268 -2.31 -9.43 8.27
CA PRO A 268 -0.86 -9.21 8.17
C PRO A 268 -0.47 -7.77 7.79
N SER A 269 -1.35 -7.07 7.08
CA SER A 269 -1.16 -5.69 6.63
C SER A 269 -1.24 -4.66 7.77
N ILE A 270 -1.81 -5.02 8.93
CA ILE A 270 -2.06 -4.05 10.01
C ILE A 270 -0.76 -3.45 10.57
N GLY A 271 0.34 -4.22 10.56
CA GLY A 271 1.66 -3.73 10.97
C GLY A 271 2.16 -2.56 10.12
N HIS A 272 1.62 -2.37 8.91
CA HIS A 272 1.95 -1.25 8.02
C HIS A 272 1.01 -0.04 8.18
N ALA A 273 0.07 -0.07 9.13
CA ALA A 273 -0.77 1.07 9.44
C ALA A 273 0.08 2.25 9.94
N GLY A 274 -0.22 3.46 9.44
CA GLY A 274 0.53 4.66 9.81
C GLY A 274 0.25 5.14 11.25
N ALA A 275 1.17 5.94 11.81
CA ALA A 275 1.07 6.47 13.18
C ALA A 275 -0.28 7.15 13.48
N ALA A 276 -0.86 7.86 12.50
CA ALA A 276 -2.16 8.52 12.66
C ALA A 276 -3.29 7.53 12.99
N PHE A 277 -3.29 6.34 12.38
CA PHE A 277 -4.28 5.30 12.65
C PHE A 277 -4.21 4.84 14.11
N TRP A 278 -3.02 4.49 14.58
CA TRP A 278 -2.81 4.04 15.95
C TRP A 278 -3.13 5.11 16.98
N LYS A 279 -2.78 6.38 16.68
CA LYS A 279 -3.15 7.51 17.52
C LYS A 279 -4.67 7.69 17.59
N SER A 280 -5.37 7.59 16.46
CA SER A 280 -6.82 7.73 16.41
C SER A 280 -7.55 6.66 17.21
N TYR A 281 -7.09 5.40 17.16
CA TYR A 281 -7.72 4.26 17.84
C TYR A 281 -7.12 3.92 19.20
N ARG A 282 -6.17 4.72 19.71
CA ARG A 282 -5.42 4.43 20.93
C ARG A 282 -6.31 4.04 22.10
N ASP A 283 -7.31 4.85 22.42
CA ASP A 283 -8.11 4.67 23.62
C ASP A 283 -9.03 3.45 23.51
N SER A 284 -9.69 3.25 22.36
CA SER A 284 -10.51 2.08 22.07
C SER A 284 -9.66 0.80 22.10
N LEU A 285 -8.46 0.83 21.52
CA LEU A 285 -7.55 -0.33 21.52
C LEU A 285 -7.03 -0.67 22.92
N VAL A 286 -6.68 0.34 23.73
CA VAL A 286 -6.26 0.13 25.13
C VAL A 286 -7.42 -0.44 25.96
N ALA A 287 -8.62 0.12 25.84
CA ALA A 287 -9.79 -0.36 26.56
C ALA A 287 -10.16 -1.81 26.15
N LEU A 288 -10.03 -2.13 24.87
CA LEU A 288 -10.23 -3.48 24.33
C LEU A 288 -9.19 -4.46 24.88
N ALA A 289 -7.89 -4.15 24.77
CA ALA A 289 -6.80 -5.04 25.19
C ALA A 289 -6.71 -5.23 26.72
N LYS A 290 -7.25 -4.31 27.52
CA LYS A 290 -7.40 -4.50 28.97
C LYS A 290 -8.42 -5.58 29.33
N ARG A 291 -9.48 -5.71 28.52
CA ARG A 291 -10.58 -6.66 28.74
C ARG A 291 -10.39 -8.00 28.04
N ASP A 292 -9.58 -8.01 26.98
CA ASP A 292 -9.39 -9.17 26.11
C ASP A 292 -7.90 -9.54 25.99
N GLU A 293 -7.55 -10.68 26.59
CA GLU A 293 -6.18 -11.21 26.59
C GLU A 293 -5.69 -11.64 25.21
N ALA A 294 -6.57 -12.17 24.36
CA ALA A 294 -6.19 -12.56 23.01
C ALA A 294 -5.81 -11.32 22.18
N VAL A 295 -6.54 -10.21 22.35
CA VAL A 295 -6.17 -8.93 21.74
C VAL A 295 -4.83 -8.43 22.29
N ARG A 296 -4.62 -8.50 23.62
CA ARG A 296 -3.36 -8.07 24.23
C ARG A 296 -2.16 -8.88 23.71
N ALA A 297 -2.28 -10.20 23.64
CA ALA A 297 -1.27 -11.08 23.05
C ALA A 297 -1.03 -10.75 21.58
N ARG A 298 -2.09 -10.45 20.82
CA ARG A 298 -1.99 -10.06 19.41
C ARG A 298 -1.19 -8.78 19.20
N LEU A 299 -1.22 -7.82 20.12
CA LEU A 299 -0.40 -6.60 20.04
C LEU A 299 1.11 -6.87 20.22
N LEU A 300 1.48 -8.00 20.81
CA LEU A 300 2.88 -8.42 20.92
C LEU A 300 3.33 -9.30 19.75
N ALA A 301 2.39 -9.84 18.98
CA ALA A 301 2.68 -10.70 17.82
C ALA A 301 3.29 -9.94 16.63
N PHE A 302 3.34 -8.60 16.67
CA PHE A 302 4.00 -7.79 15.64
C PHE A 302 4.56 -6.48 16.19
N VAL A 303 5.46 -5.88 15.41
CA VAL A 303 5.97 -4.52 15.61
C VAL A 303 5.55 -3.67 14.40
N PRO A 304 4.99 -2.46 14.59
CA PRO A 304 4.66 -1.58 13.49
C PRO A 304 5.86 -1.31 12.59
N ALA A 305 5.69 -1.38 11.27
CA ALA A 305 6.78 -1.30 10.29
C ALA A 305 7.40 0.11 10.18
N ALA A 306 6.71 1.15 10.64
CA ALA A 306 7.18 2.53 10.57
C ALA A 306 7.77 2.97 11.92
N ALA A 307 9.06 3.34 11.93
CA ALA A 307 9.76 3.80 13.13
C ALA A 307 9.05 4.98 13.85
N SER A 308 8.41 5.88 13.09
CA SER A 308 7.63 7.01 13.63
C SER A 308 6.38 6.60 14.44
N THR A 309 6.00 5.33 14.39
CA THR A 309 4.86 4.77 15.12
C THR A 309 5.25 4.17 16.48
N LEU A 310 6.53 3.86 16.68
CA LEU A 310 6.99 3.05 17.80
C LEU A 310 6.71 3.67 19.18
N ASP A 311 6.92 4.97 19.36
CA ASP A 311 6.65 5.60 20.66
C ASP A 311 5.15 5.55 21.02
N THR A 312 4.28 5.75 20.02
CA THR A 312 2.82 5.57 20.21
C THR A 312 2.49 4.12 20.54
N TRP A 313 3.16 3.17 19.88
CA TRP A 313 2.98 1.75 20.11
C TRP A 313 3.41 1.31 21.51
N PHE A 314 4.59 1.72 21.98
CA PHE A 314 5.04 1.44 23.34
C PHE A 314 4.08 2.00 24.39
N GLY A 315 3.57 3.21 24.15
CA GLY A 315 2.54 3.80 25.00
C GLY A 315 1.23 2.99 25.04
N ILE A 316 0.83 2.38 23.93
CA ILE A 316 -0.34 1.48 23.87
C ILE A 316 -0.06 0.21 24.68
N LEU A 317 1.06 -0.47 24.41
CA LEU A 317 1.45 -1.71 25.09
C LEU A 317 1.57 -1.52 26.61
N GLY A 318 2.17 -0.42 27.06
CA GLY A 318 2.26 -0.09 28.48
C GLY A 318 0.88 0.20 29.09
N ALA A 319 0.05 0.98 28.40
CA ALA A 319 -1.27 1.37 28.91
C ALA A 319 -2.24 0.19 29.04
N CYS A 320 -2.14 -0.83 28.18
CA CYS A 320 -2.94 -2.07 28.29
C CYS A 320 -2.26 -3.17 29.11
N GLY A 321 -1.06 -2.95 29.64
CA GLY A 321 -0.31 -3.91 30.44
C GLY A 321 0.36 -5.03 29.64
N ALA A 322 0.37 -4.97 28.31
CA ALA A 322 1.02 -5.97 27.45
C ALA A 322 2.53 -6.07 27.70
N THR A 323 3.18 -4.99 28.14
CA THR A 323 4.62 -5.01 28.44
C THR A 323 4.99 -5.98 29.57
N ARG A 324 4.06 -6.40 30.43
CA ARG A 324 4.32 -7.43 31.45
C ARG A 324 4.73 -8.75 30.82
N GLU A 325 4.13 -9.13 29.69
CA GLU A 325 4.47 -10.34 28.94
C GLU A 325 5.88 -10.31 28.34
N LEU A 326 6.54 -9.15 28.32
CA LEU A 326 7.94 -8.99 27.87
C LEU A 326 8.93 -8.93 29.04
N VAL A 327 8.44 -8.69 30.27
CA VAL A 327 9.24 -8.36 31.45
C VAL A 327 9.19 -9.47 32.50
N GLU A 328 8.00 -10.02 32.76
CA GLU A 328 7.79 -11.03 33.80
C GLU A 328 8.32 -12.39 33.36
N PRO A 329 8.97 -13.16 34.25
CA PRO A 329 9.43 -14.51 33.94
C PRO A 329 8.27 -15.40 33.47
N GLY A 330 8.48 -16.16 32.39
CA GLY A 330 7.47 -17.08 31.84
C GLY A 330 6.32 -16.41 31.08
N GLY A 331 6.39 -15.10 30.78
CA GLY A 331 5.42 -14.44 29.91
C GLY A 331 5.38 -15.04 28.51
N ALA A 332 4.22 -15.02 27.86
CA ALA A 332 3.97 -15.80 26.65
C ALA A 332 4.67 -15.27 25.38
N ALA A 333 5.14 -14.02 25.38
CA ALA A 333 5.81 -13.41 24.23
C ALA A 333 7.30 -13.77 24.18
N ASP A 334 7.84 -13.93 22.97
CA ASP A 334 9.28 -14.01 22.76
C ASP A 334 9.91 -12.61 22.90
N ALA A 335 10.41 -12.33 24.11
CA ALA A 335 10.96 -11.03 24.46
C ALA A 335 12.20 -10.66 23.61
N ALA A 336 13.06 -11.65 23.29
CA ALA A 336 14.28 -11.44 22.52
C ALA A 336 13.96 -11.16 21.05
N GLU A 337 13.06 -11.93 20.44
CA GLU A 337 12.63 -11.73 19.06
C GLU A 337 11.85 -10.41 18.89
N TRP A 338 11.01 -10.06 19.86
CA TRP A 338 10.27 -8.80 19.84
C TRP A 338 11.21 -7.60 19.90
N LEU A 339 12.17 -7.57 20.82
CA LEU A 339 13.15 -6.49 20.93
C LEU A 339 14.04 -6.42 19.67
N SER A 340 14.44 -7.58 19.12
CA SER A 340 15.16 -7.67 17.84
C SER A 340 14.38 -7.04 16.69
N SER A 341 13.07 -7.27 16.64
CA SER A 341 12.16 -6.70 15.64
C SER A 341 12.03 -5.18 15.78
N VAL A 342 11.92 -4.68 17.01
CA VAL A 342 11.91 -3.22 17.29
C VAL A 342 13.20 -2.55 16.79
N VAL A 343 14.36 -3.12 17.11
CA VAL A 343 15.65 -2.57 16.67
C VAL A 343 15.77 -2.61 15.14
N SER A 344 15.30 -3.68 14.49
CA SER A 344 15.25 -3.79 13.03
C SER A 344 14.44 -2.66 12.39
N VAL A 345 13.22 -2.39 12.89
CA VAL A 345 12.37 -1.30 12.40
C VAL A 345 13.02 0.06 12.58
N ARG A 346 13.63 0.33 13.75
CA ARG A 346 14.27 1.60 14.05
C ARG A 346 15.41 1.93 13.09
N ARG A 347 16.14 0.90 12.64
CA ARG A 347 17.23 1.00 11.66
C ARG A 347 16.80 1.16 10.22
N GLY A 348 15.57 0.79 9.89
CA GLY A 348 15.07 0.83 8.51
C GLY A 348 14.91 2.25 7.93
N GLY A 349 15.04 3.29 8.76
CA GLY A 349 14.94 4.69 8.34
C GLY A 349 16.20 5.22 7.65
N TRP A 350 16.03 6.13 6.68
CA TRP A 350 17.15 6.84 6.04
C TRP A 350 17.78 7.92 6.96
N ARG A 351 17.07 8.33 8.01
CA ARG A 351 17.60 9.20 9.06
C ARG A 351 18.28 8.34 10.13
N GLY A 352 19.30 8.89 10.78
CA GLY A 352 19.95 8.23 11.92
C GLY A 352 18.95 7.87 13.01
N VAL A 353 19.26 6.84 13.79
CA VAL A 353 18.43 6.38 14.90
C VAL A 353 18.63 7.33 16.08
N GLY A 354 17.64 8.17 16.37
CA GLY A 354 17.66 9.04 17.54
C GLY A 354 17.32 8.28 18.82
N ARG A 355 17.83 8.74 19.95
CA ARG A 355 17.59 8.15 21.27
C ARG A 355 16.09 8.08 21.58
N SER A 356 15.65 6.96 22.15
CA SER A 356 14.26 6.76 22.62
C SER A 356 14.27 6.38 24.09
N ARG A 357 13.89 7.34 24.94
CA ARG A 357 13.78 7.12 26.39
C ARG A 357 12.83 5.98 26.72
N THR A 358 11.66 5.94 26.06
CA THR A 358 10.64 4.93 26.28
C THR A 358 11.15 3.52 25.94
N LEU A 359 11.93 3.37 24.87
CA LEU A 359 12.55 2.08 24.55
C LEU A 359 13.59 1.68 25.59
N LEU A 360 14.43 2.61 26.05
CA LEU A 360 15.44 2.34 27.07
C LEU A 360 14.82 1.92 28.40
N ASP A 361 13.75 2.60 28.84
CA ASP A 361 13.05 2.23 30.07
C ASP A 361 12.41 0.82 29.96
N LEU A 362 11.80 0.51 28.81
CA LEU A 362 11.25 -0.83 28.55
C LEU A 362 12.35 -1.90 28.50
N ALA A 363 13.46 -1.62 27.80
CA ALA A 363 14.59 -2.54 27.71
C ALA A 363 15.24 -2.79 29.08
N ALA A 364 15.33 -1.76 29.94
CA ALA A 364 15.80 -1.90 31.32
C ALA A 364 14.92 -2.85 32.12
N ALA A 365 13.59 -2.73 31.98
CA ALA A 365 12.65 -3.63 32.62
C ALA A 365 12.73 -5.06 32.06
N MET A 366 12.98 -5.22 30.75
CA MET A 366 13.12 -6.54 30.11
C MET A 366 14.46 -7.23 30.45
N ALA A 367 15.51 -6.49 30.80
CA ALA A 367 16.87 -7.01 30.89
C ALA A 367 17.03 -8.23 31.82
N PRO A 368 16.45 -8.28 33.05
CA PRO A 368 16.57 -9.45 33.91
C PRO A 368 15.99 -10.73 33.28
N ARG A 369 14.86 -10.60 32.59
CA ARG A 369 14.24 -11.71 31.87
C ARG A 369 15.06 -12.11 30.65
N LEU A 370 15.48 -11.17 29.83
CA LEU A 370 16.28 -11.45 28.64
C LEU A 370 17.59 -12.18 29.00
N ALA A 371 18.23 -11.80 30.11
CA ALA A 371 19.40 -12.48 30.64
C ALA A 371 19.08 -13.91 31.12
N ALA A 372 17.96 -14.10 31.83
CA ALA A 372 17.54 -15.41 32.33
C ALA A 372 17.10 -16.38 31.21
N ASP A 373 16.38 -15.87 30.20
CA ASP A 373 15.90 -16.67 29.06
C ASP A 373 17.07 -17.14 28.18
N GLY A 374 18.21 -16.43 28.19
CA GLY A 374 19.44 -16.84 27.51
C GLY A 374 19.37 -16.78 25.98
N VAL A 375 18.26 -16.28 25.40
CA VAL A 375 18.05 -16.17 23.95
C VAL A 375 18.73 -14.91 23.41
N PRO A 376 19.65 -15.01 22.44
CA PRO A 376 20.37 -13.84 21.93
C PRO A 376 19.48 -12.80 21.24
N VAL A 377 19.60 -11.53 21.65
CA VAL A 377 18.90 -10.40 21.02
C VAL A 377 19.71 -9.85 19.84
N ARG A 378 19.07 -9.67 18.68
CA ARG A 378 19.69 -9.13 17.46
C ARG A 378 19.69 -7.59 17.46
N VAL A 379 20.58 -7.02 18.28
CA VAL A 379 20.73 -5.56 18.42
C VAL A 379 21.95 -5.02 17.69
N LEU A 380 22.85 -5.84 17.14
CA LEU A 380 23.99 -5.35 16.36
C LEU A 380 23.64 -5.20 14.88
N SER A 381 24.19 -4.18 14.22
CA SER A 381 24.09 -4.02 12.76
C SER A 381 25.35 -4.55 12.09
N ASP A 382 25.29 -4.84 10.79
CA ASP A 382 26.44 -5.39 10.06
C ASP A 382 27.57 -4.38 9.84
N TRP A 383 27.35 -3.08 10.01
CA TRP A 383 28.37 -2.07 9.71
C TRP A 383 28.45 -0.92 10.71
N ARG A 384 27.33 -0.30 11.07
CA ARG A 384 27.32 0.91 11.91
C ARG A 384 26.42 0.73 13.14
N GLN A 385 26.99 0.86 14.33
CA GLN A 385 26.23 0.82 15.57
C GLN A 385 25.76 2.23 15.94
N ASP A 386 24.46 2.44 15.87
CA ASP A 386 23.80 3.72 16.21
C ASP A 386 23.04 3.67 17.55
N GLU A 387 22.63 2.49 18.01
CA GLU A 387 21.85 2.27 19.25
C GLU A 387 22.77 2.10 20.47
N LEU A 388 23.71 3.03 20.68
CA LEU A 388 24.78 2.86 21.69
C LEU A 388 24.24 2.78 23.13
N ASP A 389 23.26 3.61 23.49
CA ASP A 389 22.66 3.58 24.82
C ASP A 389 21.90 2.26 25.07
N LEU A 390 21.24 1.71 24.05
CA LEU A 390 20.57 0.41 24.18
C LEU A 390 21.58 -0.74 24.27
N LEU A 391 22.65 -0.69 23.48
CA LEU A 391 23.73 -1.70 23.54
C LEU A 391 24.39 -1.72 24.93
N ASP A 392 24.77 -0.55 25.46
CA ASP A 392 25.35 -0.45 26.80
C ASP A 392 24.39 -0.98 27.87
N LEU A 393 23.10 -0.66 27.78
CA LEU A 393 22.08 -1.17 28.71
C LEU A 393 22.00 -2.69 28.70
N LEU A 394 21.95 -3.30 27.52
CA LEU A 394 21.81 -4.75 27.40
C LEU A 394 23.09 -5.48 27.84
N VAL A 395 24.26 -4.94 27.52
CA VAL A 395 25.55 -5.47 28.00
C VAL A 395 25.66 -5.36 29.52
N ALA A 396 25.33 -4.21 30.10
CA ALA A 396 25.31 -4.03 31.56
C ALA A 396 24.33 -4.98 32.26
N GLY A 397 23.23 -5.33 31.59
CA GLY A 397 22.25 -6.30 32.08
C GLY A 397 22.63 -7.77 31.88
N GLY A 398 23.78 -8.07 31.29
CA GLY A 398 24.19 -9.45 30.98
C GLY A 398 23.32 -10.14 29.93
N VAL A 399 22.62 -9.37 29.09
CA VAL A 399 21.73 -9.91 28.06
C VAL A 399 22.58 -10.49 26.92
N PRO A 400 22.37 -11.75 26.52
CA PRO A 400 23.07 -12.32 25.38
C PRO A 400 22.70 -11.57 24.10
N LEU A 401 23.70 -11.17 23.33
CA LEU A 401 23.53 -10.46 22.06
C LEU A 401 23.99 -11.35 20.91
N ALA A 402 23.23 -11.37 19.82
CA ALA A 402 23.66 -12.06 18.61
C ALA A 402 24.89 -11.36 18.01
N PRO A 403 25.94 -12.09 17.62
CA PRO A 403 27.15 -11.49 17.08
C PRO A 403 26.87 -10.79 15.74
N PRO A 404 27.66 -9.77 15.39
CA PRO A 404 27.55 -9.12 14.09
C PRO A 404 28.01 -10.09 13.00
N ARG A 405 27.45 -9.98 11.79
CA ARG A 405 27.89 -10.82 10.66
C ARG A 405 29.27 -10.44 10.12
N ARG A 406 29.76 -9.24 10.46
CA ARG A 406 31.07 -8.72 10.06
C ARG A 406 31.96 -8.56 11.28
N GLU A 407 33.24 -8.87 11.11
CA GLU A 407 34.28 -8.70 12.13
C GLU A 407 34.56 -7.23 12.45
N GLN A 408 34.42 -6.34 11.46
CA GLN A 408 34.65 -4.91 11.64
C GLN A 408 33.33 -4.14 11.73
N VAL A 409 33.09 -3.54 12.90
CA VAL A 409 31.94 -2.67 13.16
C VAL A 409 32.40 -1.24 13.45
N VAL A 410 31.64 -0.26 12.95
CA VAL A 410 31.87 1.16 13.19
C VAL A 410 30.93 1.64 14.28
N VAL A 411 31.46 2.27 15.33
CA VAL A 411 30.66 2.84 16.41
C VAL A 411 30.38 4.32 16.12
N ASN A 412 29.11 4.72 16.09
CA ASN A 412 28.73 6.11 15.78
C ASN A 412 28.74 7.03 17.02
N VAL A 413 29.89 7.16 17.67
CA VAL A 413 30.04 8.01 18.87
C VAL A 413 29.69 9.48 18.56
N GLY A 414 30.03 9.97 17.37
CA GLY A 414 29.71 11.33 16.95
C GLY A 414 28.21 11.60 16.88
N GLY A 415 27.41 10.63 16.40
CA GLY A 415 25.95 10.73 16.40
C GLY A 415 25.37 10.67 17.81
N TRP A 416 25.88 9.77 18.64
CA TRP A 416 25.47 9.63 20.04
C TRP A 416 25.78 10.88 20.88
N LEU A 417 26.94 11.52 20.67
CA LEU A 417 27.33 12.77 21.34
C LEU A 417 26.46 13.96 20.90
N ALA A 418 26.07 14.00 19.63
CA ALA A 418 25.26 15.08 19.08
C ALA A 418 23.76 14.95 19.40
N ASP A 419 23.33 13.80 19.89
CA ASP A 419 21.95 13.58 20.34
C ASP A 419 21.80 14.07 21.79
N GLU A 420 21.03 15.14 21.96
CA GLU A 420 20.70 15.75 23.26
C GLU A 420 19.42 15.17 23.89
N GLY A 421 18.84 14.12 23.30
CA GLY A 421 17.65 13.45 23.83
C GLY A 421 17.90 12.78 25.19
N GLU A 422 16.83 12.61 25.98
CA GLU A 422 16.90 11.98 27.30
C GLU A 422 17.27 10.50 27.26
N GLY A 423 17.93 10.01 28.32
CA GLY A 423 18.30 8.60 28.48
C GLY A 423 19.73 8.26 28.06
N ARG A 424 20.59 9.28 27.87
CA ARG A 424 22.01 9.07 27.59
C ARG A 424 22.68 8.29 28.72
N ARG A 425 23.45 7.26 28.36
CA ARG A 425 24.26 6.44 29.27
C ARG A 425 25.74 6.84 29.22
N ASP A 426 26.57 6.32 30.09
CA ASP A 426 28.03 6.60 30.10
C ASP A 426 28.84 5.69 29.16
N LEU A 427 28.21 4.62 28.64
CA LEU A 427 28.81 3.60 27.78
C LEU A 427 29.90 2.75 28.45
N ALA A 428 29.97 2.73 29.78
CA ALA A 428 31.02 2.02 30.52
C ALA A 428 31.00 0.51 30.27
N ALA A 429 29.81 -0.11 30.35
CA ALA A 429 29.68 -1.56 30.14
C ALA A 429 29.99 -1.94 28.69
N LEU A 430 29.58 -1.11 27.74
CA LEU A 430 29.91 -1.32 26.33
C LEU A 430 31.42 -1.21 26.06
N ALA A 431 32.10 -0.27 26.71
CA ALA A 431 33.54 -0.08 26.57
C ALA A 431 34.38 -1.22 27.17
N GLU A 432 33.88 -1.87 28.23
CA GLU A 432 34.50 -3.04 28.84
C GLU A 432 34.20 -4.34 28.07
N SER A 433 33.19 -4.34 27.20
CA SER A 433 32.80 -5.53 26.45
C SER A 433 33.72 -5.84 25.27
N GLU A 434 33.98 -7.12 25.05
CA GLU A 434 34.67 -7.61 23.85
C GLU A 434 33.78 -7.59 22.59
N LEU A 435 32.50 -7.23 22.75
CA LEU A 435 31.45 -7.29 21.73
C LEU A 435 31.75 -6.46 20.48
N LEU A 436 32.48 -5.35 20.65
CA LEU A 436 32.88 -4.47 19.56
C LEU A 436 34.35 -4.67 19.13
N GLY A 437 34.97 -5.76 19.60
CA GLY A 437 36.37 -6.12 19.38
C GLY A 437 37.29 -5.49 20.43
N GLY A 438 38.07 -6.32 21.12
CA GLY A 438 39.16 -5.90 22.00
C GLY A 438 40.22 -5.10 21.22
N GLY A 439 40.00 -3.80 21.15
CA GLY A 439 40.90 -2.80 20.60
C GLY A 439 41.20 -1.73 21.63
N GLY A 440 41.61 -2.13 22.84
CA GLY A 440 42.21 -1.21 23.79
C GLY A 440 43.29 -0.37 23.08
N GLY A 441 43.08 0.94 23.01
CA GLY A 441 44.08 1.91 22.54
C GLY A 441 44.10 2.24 21.03
N GLY A 442 43.17 1.73 20.22
CA GLY A 442 43.24 1.78 18.76
C GLY A 442 42.55 2.95 18.03
N GLY A 443 42.52 4.16 18.59
CA GLY A 443 42.25 5.38 17.82
C GLY A 443 40.78 5.73 17.55
N VAL A 444 40.35 6.83 18.16
CA VAL A 444 39.36 7.75 17.58
C VAL A 444 39.90 8.17 16.20
N ARG A 445 39.60 7.39 15.16
CA ARG A 445 39.85 7.81 13.79
C ARG A 445 38.82 8.87 13.45
N ARG A 446 39.29 10.13 13.40
CA ARG A 446 38.59 11.24 12.74
C ARG A 446 38.00 10.75 11.41
N PRO A 447 36.75 11.09 11.09
CA PRO A 447 36.23 10.84 9.75
C PRO A 447 37.19 11.49 8.73
N PRO A 448 37.49 10.83 7.60
CA PRO A 448 38.29 11.47 6.56
C PRO A 448 37.59 12.78 6.16
N PRO A 449 38.33 13.87 5.93
CA PRO A 449 37.73 15.12 5.49
C PRO A 449 36.95 14.81 4.21
N ARG A 450 35.67 15.24 4.19
CA ARG A 450 34.85 15.22 2.97
C ARG A 450 35.67 15.91 1.88
N ARG A 451 36.25 15.15 0.95
CA ARG A 451 36.65 15.71 -0.33
C ARG A 451 35.33 16.13 -1.00
N GLY A 452 35.04 17.41 -0.92
CA GLY A 452 34.05 18.03 -1.80
C GLY A 452 34.38 17.65 -3.25
N PRO A 453 33.38 17.54 -4.13
CA PRO A 453 33.63 17.20 -5.52
C PRO A 453 34.60 18.25 -6.08
N ALA A 454 35.78 17.80 -6.50
CA ALA A 454 36.65 18.61 -7.33
C ALA A 454 35.83 18.95 -8.58
N ALA A 455 35.54 20.24 -8.74
CA ALA A 455 34.84 20.78 -9.89
C ALA A 455 35.69 20.54 -11.15
N ARG A 456 35.46 19.41 -11.82
CA ARG A 456 35.81 19.24 -13.23
C ARG A 456 34.60 19.73 -14.00
N TRP A 457 34.69 20.95 -14.49
CA TRP A 457 33.70 21.54 -15.39
C TRP A 457 33.77 20.80 -16.73
N SER A 458 32.78 19.96 -17.03
CA SER A 458 32.48 19.57 -18.41
C SER A 458 31.26 20.36 -18.87
N ALA A 459 31.46 21.24 -19.84
CA ALA A 459 30.40 21.99 -20.48
C ALA A 459 29.59 21.06 -21.39
N SER A 460 28.36 20.72 -20.99
CA SER A 460 27.32 20.29 -21.91
C SER A 460 25.95 20.20 -21.25
N THR A 461 25.02 20.98 -21.79
CA THR A 461 23.54 20.89 -21.72
C THR A 461 22.84 21.19 -20.37
N CYS A 462 22.59 22.48 -20.12
CA CYS A 462 21.46 22.94 -19.30
C CYS A 462 20.19 23.04 -20.17
N SER A 463 19.15 22.29 -19.81
CA SER A 463 17.76 22.58 -20.18
C SER A 463 17.00 23.03 -18.92
N ALA A 464 16.04 23.93 -19.11
CA ALA A 464 15.49 24.84 -18.11
C ALA A 464 14.71 24.17 -16.95
N GLY A 465 14.88 24.70 -15.73
CA GLY A 465 14.04 24.42 -14.57
C GLY A 465 14.44 25.27 -13.35
N SER A 466 13.54 26.09 -12.83
CA SER A 466 13.72 27.07 -11.75
C SER A 466 13.90 26.44 -10.35
N TRP A 467 14.87 26.93 -9.57
CA TRP A 467 15.05 26.57 -8.15
C TRP A 467 15.09 27.82 -7.26
N SER A 468 14.49 27.74 -6.08
CA SER A 468 14.47 28.77 -5.03
C SER A 468 15.48 28.47 -3.92
N CYS A 469 16.16 29.49 -3.39
CA CYS A 469 17.10 29.36 -2.27
C CYS A 469 16.35 29.41 -0.92
N PRO A 470 16.50 28.41 -0.01
CA PRO A 470 15.73 28.33 1.23
C PRO A 470 16.08 29.37 2.31
N ALA A 471 17.12 30.18 2.11
CA ALA A 471 17.62 31.09 3.14
C ALA A 471 17.18 32.56 2.99
N CYS A 472 16.66 32.99 1.83
CA CYS A 472 16.26 34.39 1.64
C CYS A 472 15.02 34.65 0.76
N GLY A 473 14.34 33.60 0.26
CA GLY A 473 13.00 33.73 -0.33
C GLY A 473 12.84 34.57 -1.61
N SER A 474 13.91 35.12 -2.19
CA SER A 474 13.85 35.93 -3.41
C SER A 474 13.99 35.09 -4.70
N ARG A 475 13.15 35.38 -5.71
CA ARG A 475 13.22 34.77 -7.05
C ARG A 475 14.28 35.49 -7.89
N CYS A 476 15.28 34.76 -8.40
CA CYS A 476 16.17 35.29 -9.44
C CYS A 476 15.47 35.21 -10.80
N GLY A 477 15.26 36.38 -11.44
CA GLY A 477 14.73 36.49 -12.80
C GLY A 477 15.73 35.96 -13.84
N GLY A 478 15.20 35.36 -14.91
CA GLY A 478 15.99 34.73 -15.96
C GLY A 478 16.86 35.71 -16.76
N GLY A 479 18.13 35.36 -16.92
CA GLY A 479 19.09 36.05 -17.78
C GLY A 479 20.02 35.05 -18.48
N SER A 480 20.35 35.33 -19.73
CA SER A 480 21.04 34.46 -20.70
C SER A 480 22.43 33.98 -20.26
N PRO A 481 22.93 32.84 -20.77
CA PRO A 481 24.21 32.29 -20.38
C PRO A 481 25.37 33.07 -21.02
N GLY A 482 26.26 33.65 -20.21
CA GLY A 482 27.53 34.22 -20.70
C GLY A 482 28.05 35.51 -20.05
N ALA A 483 27.39 36.09 -19.04
CA ALA A 483 27.88 37.31 -18.38
C ALA A 483 28.55 37.01 -17.01
N PRO A 484 29.67 37.68 -16.65
CA PRO A 484 30.31 37.53 -15.36
C PRO A 484 29.45 38.20 -14.26
N THR A 485 28.91 37.41 -13.34
CA THR A 485 28.09 37.94 -12.24
C THR A 485 28.95 38.51 -11.13
N ALA A 486 28.90 39.83 -10.97
CA ALA A 486 29.39 40.54 -9.79
C ALA A 486 28.64 40.09 -8.52
N ARG A 487 29.36 39.99 -7.40
CA ARG A 487 28.77 39.66 -6.07
C ARG A 487 27.85 40.79 -5.60
N PRO A 488 26.63 40.49 -5.11
CA PRO A 488 25.85 41.47 -4.37
C PRO A 488 26.44 41.68 -2.96
N PRO A 489 26.36 42.91 -2.40
CA PRO A 489 26.95 43.25 -1.11
C PRO A 489 26.15 42.66 0.06
N GLY A 490 26.83 42.05 1.05
CA GLY A 490 26.21 41.67 2.33
C GLY A 490 26.48 40.28 2.91
N CYS A 491 27.38 39.46 2.37
CA CYS A 491 27.71 38.15 2.97
C CYS A 491 29.06 38.18 3.75
N PRO A 492 29.11 37.70 5.01
CA PRO A 492 30.37 37.56 5.76
C PRO A 492 31.21 36.35 5.28
N SER A 493 32.51 36.42 5.60
CA SER A 493 33.65 35.63 5.09
C SER A 493 33.51 34.12 5.08
#